data_AF-A0A2P2CI67-F1
#
_entry.id   AF-A0A2P2CI67-F1
#
_cell.length_a   1.000
_cell.length_b   1.000
_cell.length_c   1.000
_cell.angle_alpha   90.00
_cell.angle_beta   90.00
_cell.angle_gamma   90.00
#
_symmetry.space_group_name_H-M   'P 1'
#
loop_
_entity.id
_entity.type
_entity.pdbx_description
1 polymer ?
#
loop_
_entity_poly.entity_id
_entity_poly.type
_entity_poly.pdbx_seq_one_letter_code
_entity_poly.pdbx_strand_id
1 'polypeptide(L)' 'MDMSQIWPRLATSTQTWLVDHNGEPLTDDILDEVLTVTAGQRDPRWWAGESLQGETQLTDEAVDWIDETANGE' A
#
# COMPACT_ATOMS: atom_id res chain seq x y z
N MET A 1 -7.89 -2.16 9.10
CA MET A 1 -7.03 -1.03 9.56
C MET A 1 -7.02 -0.02 8.44
N ASP A 2 -6.90 1.26 8.77
CA ASP A 2 -6.78 2.34 7.79
C ASP A 2 -5.31 2.57 7.42
N MET A 3 -5.05 3.12 6.23
CA MET A 3 -3.68 3.33 5.72
C MET A 3 -2.81 4.16 6.68
N SER A 4 -3.39 5.16 7.33
CA SER A 4 -2.73 5.97 8.37
C SER A 4 -2.23 5.18 9.59
N GLN A 5 -2.82 4.01 9.87
CA GLN A 5 -2.37 3.11 10.93
C GLN A 5 -1.31 2.12 10.46
N ILE A 6 -1.28 1.83 9.15
CA ILE A 6 -0.37 0.87 8.52
C ILE A 6 0.94 1.58 8.17
N TRP A 7 0.85 2.74 7.55
CA TRP A 7 1.97 3.56 7.10
C TRP A 7 3.12 3.69 8.11
N PRO A 8 2.91 4.13 9.37
CA PRO A 8 4.00 4.26 10.34
C PRO A 8 4.61 2.92 10.79
N ARG A 9 4.00 1.79 10.45
CA ARG A 9 4.50 0.44 10.76
C ARG A 9 5.29 -0.19 9.62
N LEU A 10 5.20 0.37 8.41
CA LEU A 10 6.00 -0.07 7.27
C LEU A 10 7.46 0.37 7.43
N ALA A 11 8.39 -0.40 6.89
CA ALA A 11 9.78 -0.04 6.76
C ALA A 11 9.93 1.22 5.89
N THR A 12 10.95 2.02 6.19
CA THR A 12 11.21 3.26 5.44
C THR A 12 11.44 3.00 3.94
N SER A 13 12.08 1.87 3.59
CA SER A 13 12.28 1.46 2.20
C SER A 13 10.95 1.20 1.49
N THR A 14 10.01 0.54 2.17
CA THR A 14 8.67 0.21 1.67
C THR A 14 7.82 1.46 1.52
N GLN A 15 7.86 2.38 2.50
CA GLN A 15 7.24 3.70 2.35
C GLN A 15 7.81 4.44 1.15
N THR A 16 9.13 4.48 0.99
CA THR A 16 9.79 5.16 -0.13
C THR A 16 9.38 4.58 -1.48
N TRP A 17 9.31 3.24 -1.57
CA TRP A 17 8.84 2.56 -2.78
C TRP A 17 7.38 2.90 -3.08
N LEU A 18 6.51 2.86 -2.06
CA LEU A 18 5.11 3.22 -2.22
C LEU A 18 4.93 4.69 -2.65
N VAL A 19 5.77 5.61 -2.18
CA VAL A 19 5.73 7.00 -2.64
C VAL A 19 6.05 7.12 -4.14
N ASP A 20 6.99 6.33 -4.67
CA ASP A 20 7.40 6.42 -6.08
C ASP A 20 6.49 5.60 -7.02
N HIS A 21 5.89 4.52 -6.50
CA HIS A 21 5.24 3.45 -7.30
C HIS A 21 3.83 3.06 -6.83
N ASN A 22 3.12 3.90 -6.05
CA ASN A 22 1.78 3.58 -5.50
C ASN A 22 0.72 3.17 -6.55
N GLY A 23 0.80 3.70 -7.77
CA GLY A 23 -0.10 3.37 -8.88
C GLY A 23 0.28 2.09 -9.64
N GLU A 24 1.43 1.50 -9.33
CA GLU A 24 1.93 0.28 -9.96
C GLU A 24 1.54 -0.95 -9.13
N PRO A 25 1.58 -2.16 -9.73
CA PRO A 25 1.35 -3.37 -8.97
C PRO A 25 2.41 -3.60 -7.89
N LEU A 26 1.95 -4.00 -6.71
CA LEU A 26 2.80 -4.29 -5.57
C LEU A 26 3.68 -5.50 -5.86
N THR A 27 4.98 -5.35 -5.63
CA THR A 27 5.92 -6.49 -5.68
C THR A 27 5.71 -7.42 -4.48
N ASP A 28 6.13 -8.69 -4.61
CA ASP A 28 5.98 -9.70 -3.54
C ASP A 28 6.57 -9.27 -2.19
N ASP A 29 7.68 -8.52 -2.20
CA ASP A 29 8.37 -8.05 -0.99
C ASP A 29 7.54 -7.01 -0.23
N ILE A 30 7.02 -6.01 -0.97
CA ILE A 30 6.12 -4.98 -0.44
C ILE A 30 4.82 -5.61 0.05
N LEU A 31 4.29 -6.56 -0.71
CA LEU A 31 3.08 -7.31 -0.37
C LEU A 31 3.25 -8.11 0.93
N ASP A 32 4.35 -8.85 1.09
CA ASP A 32 4.64 -9.65 2.28
C ASP A 32 4.78 -8.78 3.53
N GLU A 33 5.47 -7.64 3.42
CA GLU A 33 5.62 -6.70 4.53
C GLU A 33 4.28 -6.10 4.94
N VAL A 34 3.50 -5.62 3.98
CA VAL A 34 2.19 -5.03 4.24
C VAL A 34 1.27 -6.07 4.90
N LEU A 35 1.25 -7.31 4.42
CA LEU A 35 0.49 -8.39 5.03
C LEU A 35 0.99 -8.73 6.45
N THR A 36 2.29 -8.68 6.68
CA THR A 36 2.87 -8.87 8.02
C THR A 36 2.37 -7.80 8.98
N VAL A 37 2.36 -6.54 8.57
CA VAL A 37 1.87 -5.40 9.36
C VAL A 37 0.37 -5.48 9.62
N THR A 38 -0.41 -5.92 8.64
CA THR A 38 -1.88 -6.03 8.76
C THR A 38 -2.36 -7.35 9.34
N ALA A 39 -1.45 -8.23 9.78
CA ALA A 39 -1.76 -9.59 10.22
C ALA A 39 -2.58 -10.38 9.18
N GLY A 40 -2.24 -10.20 7.90
CA GLY A 40 -2.87 -10.84 6.76
C GLY A 40 -4.20 -10.21 6.32
N GLN A 41 -4.63 -9.11 6.93
CA GLN A 41 -5.85 -8.42 6.53
C GLN A 41 -5.66 -7.65 5.22
N ARG A 42 -6.53 -7.92 4.24
CA ARG A 42 -6.67 -7.17 2.99
C ARG A 42 -7.97 -6.39 3.03
N ASP A 43 -7.92 -5.18 3.57
CA ASP A 43 -9.09 -4.33 3.78
C ASP A 43 -9.45 -3.63 2.45
N PRO A 44 -10.67 -3.80 1.91
CA PRO A 44 -11.03 -3.33 0.57
C PRO A 44 -11.03 -1.80 0.41
N ARG A 45 -10.89 -1.05 1.52
CA ARG A 45 -10.74 0.42 1.48
C ARG A 45 -9.45 0.86 0.79
N TRP A 46 -8.37 0.12 0.98
CA TRP A 46 -7.05 0.44 0.40
C TRP A 46 -6.46 -0.71 -0.43
N TRP A 47 -7.18 -1.82 -0.51
CA TRP A 47 -6.83 -2.99 -1.34
C TRP A 47 -7.79 -3.10 -2.53
N ALA A 48 -7.31 -2.83 -3.74
CA ALA A 48 -8.15 -2.94 -4.95
C ALA A 48 -8.42 -4.41 -5.33
N GLY A 49 -7.61 -5.34 -4.81
CA GLY A 49 -7.68 -6.77 -5.11
C GLY A 49 -6.59 -7.20 -6.08
N GLU A 50 -6.76 -8.40 -6.64
CA GLU A 50 -5.93 -8.91 -7.72
C GLU A 50 -6.44 -8.34 -9.05
N SER A 51 -5.54 -7.74 -9.82
CA SER A 51 -5.80 -7.33 -11.20
C SER A 51 -6.03 -8.54 -12.09
N LEU A 52 -6.45 -8.31 -13.34
CA LEU A 52 -6.73 -9.37 -14.33
C LEU A 52 -5.54 -10.32 -14.56
N GLN A 53 -4.32 -9.90 -14.21
CA GLN A 53 -3.07 -10.67 -14.30
C GLN A 53 -2.64 -11.30 -12.96
N GLY A 54 -3.44 -11.20 -11.89
CA GLY A 54 -3.12 -11.71 -10.56
C GLY A 54 -2.25 -10.78 -9.71
N GLU A 55 -1.95 -9.58 -10.21
CA GLU A 55 -1.07 -8.62 -9.55
C GLU A 55 -1.88 -7.81 -8.53
N THR A 56 -1.36 -7.60 -7.32
CA THR A 56 -2.09 -6.86 -6.29
C THR A 56 -1.87 -5.35 -6.45
N GLN A 57 -2.93 -4.56 -6.38
CA GLN A 57 -2.85 -3.09 -6.46
C GLN A 57 -3.54 -2.41 -5.29
N LEU A 58 -3.09 -1.19 -4.99
CA LEU A 58 -3.78 -0.29 -4.08
C LEU A 58 -5.02 0.32 -4.76
N THR A 59 -6.00 0.75 -3.96
CA THR A 59 -7.12 1.53 -4.48
C THR A 59 -6.67 2.96 -4.81
N ASP A 60 -7.38 3.63 -5.72
CA ASP A 60 -7.13 5.06 -6.00
C ASP A 60 -7.17 5.93 -4.73
N GLU A 61 -8.05 5.61 -3.77
CA GLU A 61 -8.12 6.31 -2.48
C GLU A 61 -6.84 6.13 -1.65
N ALA A 62 -6.23 4.95 -1.70
CA ALA A 62 -4.98 4.68 -1.01
C ALA A 62 -3.77 5.33 -1.70
N VAL A 63 -3.78 5.38 -3.03
CA VAL A 63 -2.79 6.09 -3.84
C VAL A 63 -2.81 7.58 -3.49
N ASP A 64 -3.98 8.21 -3.53
CA ASP A 64 -4.18 9.62 -3.22
C ASP A 64 -3.71 9.96 -1.80
N TRP A 65 -4.07 9.13 -0.82
CA TRP A 65 -3.63 9.32 0.56
C TRP A 65 -2.10 9.23 0.73
N ILE A 66 -1.44 8.31 -0.01
CA ILE A 66 0.02 8.18 0.01
C ILE A 66 0.67 9.42 -0.59
N ASP A 67 0.14 9.92 -1.70
CA ASP A 67 0.64 11.14 -2.34
C ASP A 67 0.49 12.38 -1.45
N GLU A 68 -0.67 12.56 -0.80
CA GLU A 68 -0.88 13.64 0.19
C GLU A 68 0.11 13.52 1.35
N THR A 69 0.23 12.32 1.93
CA THR A 69 1.12 12.05 3.07
C THR A 69 2.60 12.25 2.72
N ALA A 70 3.01 11.87 1.50
CA ALA A 70 4.37 12.00 1.02
C ALA A 70 4.77 13.45 0.72
N ASN A 71 3.84 14.22 0.14
CA ASN A 71 4.05 15.64 -0.13
C ASN A 71 3.87 16.51 1.13
N GLY A 72 3.34 15.94 2.21
CA GLY A 72 3.12 16.63 3.48
C GLY A 72 2.01 17.68 3.40
N GLU A 73 1.05 17.48 2.48
CA GLU A 73 -0.15 18.31 2.32
C GLU A 73 -1.23 17.97 3.36
#